data_AF-A0A2D3WSY7-F1
#
_entry.id   AF-A0A2D3WSY7-F1
#
_cell.length_a   1.000
_cell.length_b   1.000
_cell.length_c   1.000
_cell.angle_alpha   90.00
_cell.angle_beta   90.00
_cell.angle_gamma   90.00
#
_symmetry.space_group_name_H-M   'P 1'
#
loop_
_entity.id
_entity.type
_entity.pdbx_description
1 polymer ?
#
loop_
_entity_poly.entity_id
_entity_poly.type
_entity_poly.pdbx_seq_one_letter_code
_entity_poly.pdbx_strand_id
1 'polypeptide(L)'
;MNYKLYITALAGFAFTACTPSLDLSGPSGASTIQKTYKAPTPEKLERYQQKMMEVASGIKDDPKYDRIILDTPEKKSWFKDLTYRLWDRQITADQFMEEGLEKYPTHRYEFEFVIRGFSF
;
A
#
# COMPACT_ATOMS: atom_id res chain seq x y z
N MET A 1 -27.44 -58.42 48.00
CA MET A 1 -27.69 -59.10 46.72
C MET A 1 -27.17 -58.19 45.63
N ASN A 2 -26.28 -58.72 44.79
CA ASN A 2 -25.48 -57.98 43.83
C ASN A 2 -26.25 -57.60 42.55
N TYR A 3 -25.62 -56.66 41.84
CA TYR A 3 -25.62 -56.40 40.39
C TYR A 3 -26.47 -55.22 39.92
N LYS A 4 -25.79 -54.18 39.41
CA LYS A 4 -25.63 -53.97 37.95
C LYS A 4 -24.80 -52.71 37.64
N LEU A 5 -23.82 -52.91 36.74
CA LEU A 5 -23.41 -52.06 35.60
C LEU A 5 -23.03 -50.57 35.86
N TYR A 6 -22.06 -49.92 35.22
CA TYR A 6 -21.57 -49.96 33.83
C TYR A 6 -20.11 -49.50 33.79
N ILE A 7 -19.33 -50.07 32.87
CA ILE A 7 -18.03 -49.58 32.43
C ILE A 7 -18.26 -48.44 31.44
N THR A 8 -17.65 -47.28 31.69
CA THR A 8 -17.33 -46.32 30.62
C THR A 8 -16.00 -45.63 30.92
N ALA A 9 -14.95 -46.13 30.30
CA ALA A 9 -13.66 -45.44 30.23
C ALA A 9 -13.77 -44.34 29.17
N LEU A 10 -13.83 -43.08 29.61
CA LEU A 10 -13.66 -41.92 28.74
C LEU A 10 -12.18 -41.58 28.72
N ALA A 11 -11.52 -41.94 27.62
CA ALA A 11 -10.21 -41.42 27.25
C ALA A 11 -10.33 -39.90 27.12
N GLY A 12 -9.77 -39.18 28.09
CA GLY A 12 -9.64 -37.73 28.02
C GLY A 12 -8.70 -37.37 26.88
N PHE A 13 -9.25 -36.75 25.83
CA PHE A 13 -8.46 -35.96 24.90
C PHE A 13 -7.86 -34.79 25.68
N ALA A 14 -6.57 -34.87 26.00
CA ALA A 14 -5.81 -33.74 26.48
C ALA A 14 -5.67 -32.74 25.31
N PHE A 15 -6.58 -31.77 25.24
CA PHE A 15 -6.32 -30.55 24.49
C PHE A 15 -5.21 -29.80 25.23
N THR A 16 -3.99 -29.86 24.70
CA THR A 16 -2.95 -28.88 25.04
C THR A 16 -3.44 -27.51 24.56
N ALA A 17 -4.12 -26.79 25.44
CA ALA A 17 -4.39 -25.38 25.25
C ALA A 17 -3.06 -24.63 25.33
N CYS A 18 -2.40 -24.43 24.19
CA CYS A 18 -1.46 -23.33 24.06
C CYS A 18 -2.30 -22.05 24.18
N THR A 19 -2.29 -21.43 25.36
CA THR A 19 -2.66 -20.02 25.48
C THR A 19 -1.78 -19.21 24.54
N PRO A 20 -2.29 -18.57 23.48
CA PRO A 20 -1.50 -17.55 22.82
C PRO A 20 -1.40 -16.41 23.82
N SER A 21 -0.18 -16.16 24.32
CA SER A 21 0.16 -14.87 24.90
C SER A 21 -0.29 -13.82 23.89
N LEU A 22 -1.26 -12.99 24.27
CA LEU A 22 -1.62 -11.78 23.57
C LEU A 22 -0.45 -10.81 23.68
N ASP A 23 0.57 -11.05 22.86
CA ASP A 23 1.60 -10.09 22.57
C ASP A 23 0.96 -9.05 21.65
N LEU A 24 0.52 -7.94 22.25
CA LEU A 24 0.09 -6.72 21.55
C LEU A 24 1.29 -5.99 20.90
N SER A 25 2.40 -6.68 20.69
CA SER A 25 3.44 -6.29 19.74
C SER A 25 3.02 -6.80 18.37
N GLY A 26 2.12 -6.09 17.71
CA GLY A 26 1.87 -6.32 16.30
C GLY A 26 3.21 -6.34 15.56
N PRO A 27 3.46 -7.26 14.62
CA PRO A 27 4.56 -7.05 13.72
C PRO A 27 4.20 -5.79 12.95
N SER A 28 4.75 -4.66 13.39
CA SER A 28 5.11 -3.57 12.50
C SER A 28 6.22 -4.12 11.61
N GLY A 29 5.85 -5.10 10.77
CA GLY A 29 6.55 -5.41 9.56
C GLY A 29 6.31 -4.21 8.68
N ALA A 30 7.07 -3.14 8.93
CA ALA A 30 7.52 -2.28 7.86
C ALA A 30 8.11 -3.25 6.85
N SER A 31 7.28 -3.67 5.89
CA SER A 31 7.74 -4.45 4.78
C SER A 31 8.74 -3.54 4.12
N THR A 32 10.03 -3.80 4.33
CA THR A 32 11.08 -3.23 3.52
C THR A 32 10.79 -3.75 2.12
N ILE A 33 9.92 -3.03 1.41
CA ILE A 33 9.63 -3.27 0.01
C ILE A 33 11.01 -3.30 -0.61
N GLN A 34 11.44 -4.46 -1.11
CA GLN A 34 12.60 -4.50 -1.98
C GLN A 34 12.18 -3.71 -3.22
N LYS A 35 12.43 -2.40 -3.17
CA LYS A 35 12.12 -1.43 -4.20
C LYS A 35 13.09 -1.68 -5.34
N THR A 36 12.94 -2.77 -6.09
CA THR A 36 13.63 -2.92 -7.37
C THR A 36 13.00 -1.94 -8.34
N TYR A 37 13.40 -0.68 -8.24
CA TYR A 37 13.05 0.35 -9.20
C TYR A 37 13.63 -0.04 -10.55
N LYS A 38 12.76 -0.14 -11.56
CA LYS A 38 13.17 -0.29 -12.94
C LYS A 38 13.02 1.07 -13.61
N ALA A 39 14.14 1.66 -14.02
CA ALA A 39 14.13 2.91 -14.75
C ALA A 39 13.35 2.79 -16.07
N PRO A 40 12.66 3.86 -16.50
CA PRO A 40 11.93 3.85 -17.76
C PRO A 40 12.85 3.68 -18.96
N THR A 41 12.39 2.89 -19.94
CA THR A 41 12.91 2.98 -21.31
C THR A 41 12.45 4.30 -21.93
N PRO A 42 13.14 4.84 -22.96
CA PRO A 42 12.71 6.06 -23.64
C PRO A 42 11.26 6.03 -24.10
N GLU A 43 10.82 4.90 -24.68
CA GLU A 43 9.45 4.70 -25.13
C GLU A 43 8.43 4.74 -23.97
N LYS A 44 8.73 4.08 -22.85
CA LYS A 44 7.86 4.14 -21.66
C LYS A 44 7.82 5.55 -21.07
N LEU A 45 8.94 6.25 -21.08
CA LEU A 45 9.03 7.62 -20.57
C LEU A 45 8.09 8.56 -21.35
N GLU A 46 8.06 8.47 -22.67
CA GLU A 46 7.17 9.28 -23.51
C GLU A 46 5.70 9.01 -23.21
N ARG A 47 5.29 7.73 -23.15
CA ARG A 47 3.90 7.37 -22.81
C ARG A 47 3.52 7.81 -21.41
N TYR A 48 4.41 7.66 -20.44
CA TYR A 48 4.22 8.13 -19.08
C TYR A 48 4.05 9.66 -19.02
N GLN A 49 4.87 10.42 -19.76
CA GLN A 49 4.75 11.87 -19.82
C GLN A 49 3.40 12.31 -20.39
N GLN A 50 2.97 11.69 -21.50
CA GLN A 50 1.64 11.94 -22.08
C GLN A 50 0.54 11.65 -21.05
N LYS A 51 0.63 10.50 -20.36
CA LYS A 51 -0.36 10.12 -19.36
C LYS A 51 -0.38 11.10 -18.18
N MET A 52 0.78 11.53 -17.70
CA MET A 52 0.87 12.54 -16.64
C MET A 52 0.31 13.89 -17.06
N MET A 53 0.43 14.28 -18.32
CA MET A 53 -0.19 15.51 -18.83
C MET A 53 -1.72 15.39 -18.83
N GLU A 54 -2.28 14.23 -19.19
CA GLU A 54 -3.73 13.98 -19.07
C GLU A 54 -4.19 14.10 -17.61
N VAL A 55 -3.49 13.45 -16.68
CA VAL A 55 -3.80 13.55 -15.24
C VAL A 55 -3.71 15.01 -14.77
N ALA A 56 -2.65 15.72 -15.14
CA ALA A 56 -2.46 17.12 -14.76
C ALA A 56 -3.52 18.06 -15.35
N SER A 57 -4.10 17.74 -16.50
CA SER A 57 -5.16 18.54 -17.11
C SER A 57 -6.40 18.65 -16.22
N GLY A 58 -6.73 17.60 -15.47
CA GLY A 58 -7.86 17.58 -14.55
C GLY A 58 -7.66 18.40 -13.27
N ILE A 59 -6.43 18.82 -12.96
CA ILE A 59 -6.13 19.60 -11.75
C ILE A 59 -6.79 20.97 -11.79
N LYS A 60 -6.80 21.62 -12.96
CA LYS A 60 -7.30 23.00 -13.10
C LYS A 60 -8.78 23.12 -12.77
N ASP A 61 -9.55 22.08 -13.09
CA ASP A 61 -10.99 22.06 -12.95
C ASP A 61 -11.45 21.42 -11.63
N ASP A 62 -10.52 20.95 -10.79
CA ASP A 62 -10.81 20.32 -9.51
C ASP A 62 -10.64 21.30 -8.33
N PRO A 63 -11.74 21.80 -7.73
CA PRO A 63 -11.67 22.76 -6.63
C PRO A 63 -11.15 22.15 -5.32
N LYS A 64 -11.03 20.82 -5.23
CA LYS A 64 -10.51 20.13 -4.05
C LYS A 64 -9.01 19.86 -4.16
N TYR A 65 -8.41 20.05 -5.33
CA TYR A 65 -7.00 19.77 -5.54
C TYR A 65 -6.13 20.85 -4.89
N ASP A 66 -5.43 20.49 -3.82
CA ASP A 66 -4.41 21.32 -3.20
C ASP A 66 -3.02 20.96 -3.75
N ARG A 67 -2.32 21.92 -4.32
CA ARG A 67 -1.08 21.64 -5.05
C ARG A 67 0.03 21.15 -4.12
N ILE A 68 0.49 19.92 -4.36
CA ILE A 68 1.71 19.39 -3.72
C ILE A 68 2.90 20.30 -4.05
N ILE A 69 3.58 20.81 -3.02
CA ILE A 69 4.75 21.69 -3.16
C ILE A 69 5.98 20.86 -3.54
N LEU A 70 6.30 20.89 -4.83
CA LEU A 70 7.47 20.24 -5.46
C LEU A 70 8.44 21.31 -6.00
N ASP A 71 8.93 22.17 -5.13
CA ASP A 71 9.77 23.34 -5.44
C ASP A 71 11.24 22.99 -5.74
N THR A 72 11.78 21.96 -5.09
CA THR A 72 13.16 21.51 -5.28
C THR A 72 13.29 20.42 -6.36
N PRO A 73 14.43 20.31 -7.08
CA PRO A 73 14.70 19.22 -8.01
C PRO A 73 14.51 17.82 -7.41
N GLU A 74 14.91 17.63 -6.14
CA GLU A 74 14.85 16.35 -5.43
C GLU A 74 13.40 15.93 -5.19
N LYS A 75 12.55 16.86 -4.75
CA LYS A 75 11.09 16.62 -4.61
C LYS A 75 10.44 16.29 -5.95
N LYS A 76 10.79 17.01 -7.02
CA LYS A 76 10.27 16.75 -8.37
C LYS A 76 10.69 15.37 -8.87
N SER A 77 11.96 15.01 -8.71
CA SER A 77 12.47 13.69 -9.09
C SER A 77 11.78 12.59 -8.30
N TRP A 78 11.72 12.73 -6.98
CA TRP A 78 11.03 11.78 -6.11
C TRP A 78 9.57 11.55 -6.52
N PHE A 79 8.81 12.62 -6.76
CA PHE A 79 7.39 12.49 -7.13
C PHE A 79 7.23 11.86 -8.52
N LYS A 80 8.10 12.23 -9.47
CA LYS A 80 8.14 11.62 -10.79
C LYS A 80 8.44 10.12 -10.72
N ASP A 81 9.44 9.73 -9.93
CA ASP A 81 9.81 8.31 -9.76
C ASP A 81 8.69 7.52 -9.09
N LEU A 82 8.05 8.09 -8.06
CA LEU A 82 6.94 7.47 -7.35
C LEU A 82 5.72 7.26 -8.26
N THR A 83 5.32 8.30 -9.00
CA THR A 83 4.19 8.21 -9.95
C THR A 83 4.49 7.32 -11.14
N TYR A 84 5.74 7.29 -11.63
CA TYR A 84 6.16 6.35 -12.66
C TYR A 84 6.08 4.90 -12.18
N ARG A 85 6.56 4.60 -10.96
CA ARG A 85 6.46 3.27 -10.36
C ARG A 85 5.01 2.82 -10.24
N LEU A 86 4.09 3.72 -9.89
CA LEU A 86 2.65 3.42 -9.86
C LEU A 86 2.12 3.13 -11.27
N TRP A 87 2.39 4.01 -12.24
CA TRP A 87 1.94 3.85 -13.63
C TRP A 87 2.45 2.56 -14.29
N ASP A 88 3.73 2.23 -14.07
CA ASP A 88 4.37 1.01 -14.59
C ASP A 88 4.05 -0.24 -13.75
N ARG A 89 3.15 -0.12 -12.76
CA ARG A 89 2.71 -1.20 -11.86
C ARG A 89 3.86 -1.88 -11.08
N GLN A 90 4.93 -1.14 -10.80
CA GLN A 90 6.03 -1.57 -9.94
C GLN A 90 5.66 -1.49 -8.45
N ILE A 91 4.66 -0.66 -8.12
CA ILE A 91 4.06 -0.57 -6.80
C ILE A 91 2.54 -0.61 -6.91
N THR A 92 1.89 -1.00 -5.81
CA THR A 92 0.43 -0.92 -5.67
C THR A 92 -0.02 0.50 -5.36
N ALA A 93 -1.33 0.76 -5.49
CA ALA A 93 -1.93 2.01 -5.06
C ALA A 93 -1.72 2.25 -3.55
N ASP A 94 -1.81 1.21 -2.72
CA ASP A 94 -1.58 1.33 -1.27
C ASP A 94 -0.14 1.73 -0.95
N GLN A 95 0.84 1.13 -1.63
CA GLN A 95 2.26 1.48 -1.47
C GLN A 95 2.54 2.91 -1.95
N PHE A 96 1.89 3.33 -3.04
CA PHE A 96 1.97 4.72 -3.50
C PHE A 96 1.39 5.69 -2.48
N MET A 97 0.24 5.36 -1.89
CA MET A 97 -0.39 6.16 -0.83
C MET A 97 0.49 6.22 0.41
N GLU A 98 1.04 5.09 0.85
CA GLU A 98 1.92 5.00 2.02
C GLU A 98 3.17 5.87 1.83
N GLU A 99 3.92 5.65 0.74
CA GLU A 99 5.14 6.43 0.44
C GLU A 99 4.84 7.93 0.21
N GLY A 100 3.69 8.24 -0.39
CA GLY A 100 3.26 9.61 -0.64
C GLY A 100 2.90 10.35 0.64
N LEU A 101 2.07 9.74 1.47
CA LEU A 101 1.57 10.31 2.72
C LEU A 101 2.61 10.36 3.83
N GLU A 102 3.63 9.49 3.79
CA GLU A 102 4.79 9.61 4.68
C GLU A 102 5.48 10.98 4.52
N LYS A 103 5.58 11.46 3.27
CA LYS A 103 6.26 12.74 2.95
C LYS A 103 5.31 13.93 2.93
N TYR A 104 4.05 13.71 2.57
CA TYR A 104 3.02 14.75 2.42
C TYR A 104 1.71 14.30 3.11
N PRO A 105 1.65 14.30 4.46
CA PRO A 105 0.56 13.66 5.21
C PRO A 105 -0.83 14.25 4.99
N THR A 106 -0.90 15.53 4.59
CA THR A 106 -2.16 16.25 4.38
C THR A 106 -2.70 16.12 2.96
N HIS A 107 -1.96 15.50 2.03
CA HIS A 107 -2.26 15.51 0.60
C HIS A 107 -2.91 14.22 0.08
N ARG A 108 -3.72 13.56 0.91
CA ARG A 108 -4.40 12.30 0.57
C ARG A 108 -5.21 12.43 -0.72
N TYR A 109 -5.95 13.53 -0.87
CA TYR A 109 -6.80 13.75 -2.03
C TYR A 109 -6.01 13.78 -3.33
N GLU A 110 -4.83 14.43 -3.32
CA GLU A 110 -3.98 14.57 -4.50
C GLU A 110 -3.37 13.22 -4.92
N PHE A 111 -2.94 12.41 -3.96
CA PHE A 111 -2.45 11.06 -4.28
C PHE A 111 -3.59 10.18 -4.80
N GLU A 112 -4.78 10.23 -4.22
CA GLU A 112 -5.97 9.54 -4.74
C GLU A 112 -6.40 10.06 -6.13
N PHE A 113 -6.24 11.35 -6.38
CA PHE A 113 -6.46 11.96 -7.70
C PHE A 113 -5.53 11.35 -8.74
N VAL A 114 -4.24 11.22 -8.44
CA VAL A 114 -3.26 10.59 -9.35
C VAL A 114 -3.60 9.12 -9.61
N ILE A 115 -3.94 8.35 -8.56
CA ILE A 115 -4.34 6.94 -8.72
C ILE A 115 -5.53 6.81 -9.67
N ARG A 116 -6.58 7.62 -9.47
CA ARG A 116 -7.76 7.64 -10.34
C ARG A 116 -7.42 8.03 -11.77
N GLY A 117 -6.54 9.02 -11.94
CA GLY A 117 -6.07 9.50 -13.23
C GLY A 117 -5.34 8.43 -14.07
N PHE A 118 -4.73 7.44 -13.44
CA PHE A 118 -4.10 6.32 -14.14
C PHE A 118 -5.05 5.20 -14.54
N SER A 119 -6.28 5.14 -14.00
CA SER A 119 -7.39 4.26 -14.44
C SER A 119 -6.89 2.89 -14.94
N PHE A 120 -6.48 2.03 -14.02
CA PHE A 120 -5.91 0.71 -14.30
C PHE A 120 -6.94 -0.35 -14.68
#